data_AF-A0A1W9QK78-F1
#
_entry.id   AF-A0A1W9QK78-F1
#
_cell.length_a   1.000
_cell.length_b   1.000
_cell.length_c   1.000
_cell.angle_alpha   90.00
_cell.angle_beta   90.00
_cell.angle_gamma   90.00
#
_symmetry.space_group_name_H-M   'P 1'
#
loop_
_entity.id
_entity.type
_entity.pdbx_description
1 polymer ?
#
loop_
_entity_poly.entity_id
_entity_poly.type
_entity_poly.pdbx_seq_one_letter_code
_entity_poly.pdbx_strand_id
1 'polypeptide(L)'
;MGIKKDYILFLFLLAIIVFTIYFLINGNQQSSLALADDCKPAYLSEPIPSLDELEVVINNPMFREMKYIQPFFNQVLIGQKGRINPFMPFVSEEKENNE
;
A
#
# COMPACT_ATOMS: atom_id res chain seq x y z
N MET A 1 -1.23 -49.15 -43.80
CA MET A 1 -0.02 -48.56 -43.19
C MET A 1 -0.40 -47.19 -42.62
N GLY A 2 -1.13 -47.17 -41.50
CA GLY A 2 -1.86 -46.00 -41.00
C GLY A 2 -1.35 -45.44 -39.67
N ILE A 3 -0.06 -45.61 -39.39
CA ILE A 3 0.58 -45.13 -38.15
C ILE A 3 1.45 -43.95 -38.54
N LYS A 4 0.89 -42.74 -38.70
CA LYS A 4 1.74 -41.55 -38.90
C LYS A 4 1.20 -40.30 -38.22
N LYS A 5 -0.06 -39.91 -38.42
CA LYS A 5 -0.56 -38.61 -37.93
C LYS A 5 -1.01 -38.62 -36.47
N ASP A 6 -1.72 -39.66 -36.05
CA ASP A 6 -2.30 -39.69 -34.69
C ASP A 6 -1.24 -39.83 -33.60
N TYR A 7 -0.14 -40.54 -33.89
CA TYR A 7 1.00 -40.66 -32.99
C TYR A 7 1.78 -39.36 -32.85
N ILE A 8 1.91 -38.59 -33.95
CA ILE A 8 2.55 -37.28 -33.92
C ILE A 8 1.70 -36.30 -33.11
N LEU A 9 0.37 -36.33 -33.30
CA LEU A 9 -0.56 -35.51 -32.52
C LEU A 9 -0.49 -35.86 -31.03
N PHE A 10 -0.45 -37.16 -30.69
CA PHE A 10 -0.33 -37.62 -29.32
C PHE A 10 0.99 -37.20 -28.66
N LEU A 11 2.10 -37.29 -29.38
CA LEU A 11 3.42 -36.91 -28.88
C LEU A 11 3.51 -35.38 -28.66
N PHE A 12 2.90 -34.60 -29.55
CA PHE A 12 2.80 -33.15 -29.39
C PHE A 12 1.94 -32.77 -28.16
N LEU A 13 0.80 -33.44 -27.98
CA LEU A 13 -0.06 -33.25 -26.81
C LEU A 13 0.70 -33.56 -25.51
N LEU A 14 1.45 -34.66 -25.48
CA LEU A 14 2.26 -35.05 -24.33
C LEU A 14 3.32 -33.99 -23.99
N ALA A 15 3.99 -33.43 -24.99
CA ALA A 15 5.00 -32.39 -24.79
C ALA A 15 4.40 -31.11 -24.18
N ILE A 16 3.19 -30.71 -24.61
CA ILE A 16 2.49 -29.56 -24.03
C ILE A 16 2.16 -29.82 -22.56
N ILE A 17 1.64 -30.99 -22.22
CA ILE A 17 1.27 -31.34 -20.84
C ILE A 17 2.50 -31.31 -19.92
N VAL A 18 3.62 -31.87 -20.36
CA VAL A 18 4.87 -31.85 -19.58
C VAL A 18 5.36 -30.41 -19.40
N PHE A 19 5.29 -29.59 -20.45
CA PHE A 19 5.70 -28.19 -20.40
C PHE A 19 4.82 -27.35 -19.46
N THR A 20 3.50 -27.52 -19.49
CA THR A 20 2.59 -26.79 -18.59
C THR A 20 2.77 -27.21 -17.13
N ILE A 21 2.97 -28.50 -16.85
CA ILE A 21 3.27 -28.98 -15.48
C ILE A 21 4.59 -28.40 -14.99
N TYR A 22 5.65 -28.42 -15.81
CA TYR A 22 6.94 -27.83 -15.46
C TYR A 22 6.82 -26.32 -15.17
N PHE A 23 6.09 -25.59 -16.02
CA PHE A 23 5.88 -24.15 -15.83
C PHE A 23 5.01 -23.86 -14.60
N LEU A 24 4.01 -24.68 -14.31
CA LEU A 24 3.16 -24.52 -13.12
C LEU A 24 3.96 -24.76 -11.82
N ILE A 25 4.80 -25.79 -11.79
CA ILE A 25 5.66 -26.08 -10.62
C ILE A 25 6.67 -24.94 -10.39
N ASN A 26 7.32 -24.45 -11.45
CA ASN A 26 8.33 -23.40 -11.33
C ASN A 26 7.74 -22.01 -11.17
N GLY A 27 6.58 -21.73 -11.76
CA GLY A 27 5.87 -20.46 -11.64
C GLY A 27 5.27 -20.24 -10.26
N ASN A 28 4.95 -21.31 -9.52
CA ASN A 28 4.41 -21.21 -8.16
C ASN A 28 5.48 -20.88 -7.10
N GLN A 29 6.77 -20.81 -7.47
CA GLN A 29 7.84 -20.38 -6.55
C GLN A 29 7.99 -18.86 -6.48
N GLN A 30 7.36 -18.08 -7.36
CA GLN A 30 7.45 -16.61 -7.36
C GLN A 30 6.38 -15.91 -6.52
N SER A 31 5.45 -16.67 -5.93
CA SER A 31 4.39 -16.17 -5.06
C SER A 31 4.51 -16.69 -3.63
N SER A 32 5.72 -17.04 -3.18
CA SER A 32 6.01 -16.80 -1.76
C SER A 32 5.95 -15.28 -1.63
N LEU A 33 4.82 -14.77 -1.12
CA LEU A 33 4.77 -13.45 -0.52
C LEU A 33 6.10 -13.29 0.20
N ALA A 34 6.91 -12.34 -0.27
CA ALA A 34 7.90 -11.74 0.58
C ALA A 34 7.12 -11.45 1.86
N LEU A 35 7.42 -12.21 2.92
CA LEU A 35 7.06 -11.83 4.27
C LEU A 35 7.41 -10.36 4.27
N ALA A 36 6.39 -9.51 4.33
CA ALA A 36 6.59 -8.10 4.47
C ALA A 36 7.39 -8.02 5.76
N ASP A 37 8.72 -7.92 5.61
CA ASP A 37 9.58 -7.54 6.69
C ASP A 37 8.87 -6.34 7.26
N ASP A 38 8.49 -6.43 8.54
CA ASP A 38 7.91 -5.36 9.31
C ASP A 38 8.95 -4.24 9.33
N CYS A 39 9.10 -3.55 8.19
CA CYS A 39 9.93 -2.40 7.94
C CYS A 39 9.20 -1.27 8.65
N LYS A 40 9.23 -1.34 9.99
CA LYS A 40 8.79 -0.26 10.84
C LYS A 40 9.68 0.92 10.45
N PRO A 41 9.09 2.04 10.03
CA PRO A 41 9.87 3.22 9.69
C PRO A 41 10.81 3.57 10.84
N ALA A 42 12.08 3.82 10.54
CA ALA A 42 13.12 4.05 11.55
C ALA A 42 12.76 5.18 12.54
N TYR A 43 12.02 6.19 12.07
CA TYR A 43 11.54 7.30 12.90
C TYR A 43 10.55 6.86 14.01
N LEU A 44 9.94 5.67 13.91
CA LEU A 44 9.06 5.12 14.95
C LEU A 44 9.83 4.29 15.99
N SER A 45 11.11 3.99 15.75
CA SER A 45 12.00 3.36 16.73
C SER A 45 12.86 4.37 17.48
N GLU A 46 12.93 5.61 17.00
CA GLU A 46 13.67 6.67 17.67
C GLU A 46 12.90 7.21 18.88
N PRO A 47 13.61 7.56 19.97
CA PRO A 47 12.99 8.20 21.11
C PRO A 47 12.46 9.59 20.73
N ILE A 48 11.38 10.00 21.37
CA ILE A 48 10.83 11.34 21.18
C ILE A 48 11.86 12.35 21.74
N PRO A 49 12.29 13.35 20.96
CA PRO A 49 13.24 14.35 21.43
C PRO A 49 12.67 15.19 22.57
N SER A 50 13.56 15.79 23.36
CA SER A 50 13.17 16.65 24.48
C SER A 50 12.58 17.99 24.01
N LEU A 51 11.85 18.67 24.90
CA LEU A 51 11.24 19.97 24.59
C LEU A 51 12.29 21.03 24.22
N ASP A 52 13.41 21.06 24.94
CA ASP A 52 14.48 22.03 24.72
C ASP A 52 15.10 21.88 23.32
N GLU A 53 15.29 20.64 22.85
CA GLU A 53 15.79 20.35 21.51
C GLU A 53 14.79 20.77 20.42
N LEU A 54 13.49 20.56 20.67
CA LEU A 54 12.43 20.96 19.75
C LEU A 54 12.37 22.49 19.59
N GLU A 55 12.52 23.24 20.68
CA GLU A 55 12.53 24.71 20.63
C GLU A 55 13.68 25.25 19.77
N VAL A 56 14.86 24.64 19.86
CA VAL A 56 16.02 25.02 19.03
C VAL A 56 15.71 24.80 17.54
N VAL A 57 15.10 23.68 17.19
CA VAL A 57 14.77 23.34 15.79
C VAL A 57 13.66 24.23 15.24
N ILE A 58 12.59 24.47 16.01
CA ILE A 58 11.45 25.31 15.59
C ILE A 58 11.86 26.78 15.43
N ASN A 59 12.81 27.24 16.25
CA ASN A 59 13.32 28.60 16.16
C ASN A 59 14.39 28.78 15.08
N ASN A 60 14.81 27.71 14.40
CA ASN A 60 15.75 27.80 13.29
C ASN A 60 15.08 28.52 12.08
N PRO A 61 15.65 29.64 11.59
CA PRO A 61 15.08 30.38 10.46
C PRO A 61 14.98 29.53 9.18
N MET A 62 15.94 28.63 8.95
CA MET A 62 15.93 27.73 7.79
C MET A 62 14.76 26.74 7.83
N PHE A 63 14.36 26.31 9.04
CA PHE A 63 13.20 25.44 9.22
C PHE A 63 11.90 26.20 8.98
N ARG A 64 11.81 27.46 9.41
CA ARG A 64 10.63 28.33 9.19
C ARG A 64 10.41 28.67 7.73
N GLU A 65 11.48 28.72 6.95
CA GLU A 65 11.43 28.98 5.50
C GLU A 65 11.18 27.71 4.67
N MET A 66 11.21 26.53 5.30
CA MET A 66 11.03 25.25 4.62
C MET A 66 9.61 25.13 4.06
N LYS A 67 9.51 24.95 2.74
CA LYS A 67 8.24 24.71 2.05
C LYS A 67 8.20 23.28 1.56
N TYR A 68 7.07 22.60 1.78
CA TYR A 68 6.84 21.28 1.20
C TYR A 68 6.64 21.42 -0.31
N ILE A 69 7.57 20.86 -1.09
CA ILE A 69 7.57 20.94 -2.56
C ILE A 69 6.64 19.88 -3.16
N GLN A 70 6.37 18.80 -2.43
CA GLN A 70 5.54 17.68 -2.86
C GLN A 70 4.45 17.38 -1.84
N PRO A 71 3.21 17.09 -2.28
CA PRO A 71 2.19 16.54 -1.41
C PRO A 71 2.57 15.10 -1.07
N PHE A 72 3.05 14.85 0.16
CA PHE A 72 3.32 13.49 0.65
C PHE A 72 2.04 12.69 0.93
N PHE A 73 0.92 13.39 1.08
CA PHE A 73 -0.39 12.78 1.30
C PHE A 73 -1.22 12.94 0.04
N ASN A 74 -1.51 11.82 -0.62
CA ASN A 74 -2.66 11.78 -1.52
C ASN A 74 -3.89 12.04 -0.65
N GLN A 75 -4.60 13.15 -0.91
CA GLN A 75 -5.88 13.40 -0.27
C GLN A 75 -6.80 12.23 -0.63
N VAL A 76 -6.95 11.29 0.30
CA VAL A 76 -8.01 10.30 0.19
C VAL A 76 -9.29 11.11 0.36
N LEU A 77 -10.04 11.29 -0.73
CA LEU A 77 -11.40 11.79 -0.66
C LEU A 77 -12.17 10.81 0.22
N ILE A 78 -12.28 11.14 1.51
CA ILE A 78 -13.14 10.42 2.43
C ILE A 78 -14.56 10.75 1.93
N GLY A 79 -15.08 9.88 1.05
CA GLY A 79 -16.52 9.85 0.79
C GLY A 79 -17.22 9.80 2.15
N GLN A 80 -18.42 10.38 2.26
CA GLN A 80 -19.18 10.71 3.48
C GLN A 80 -19.43 9.57 4.52
N LYS A 81 -18.64 8.50 4.50
CA LYS A 81 -18.56 7.38 5.44
C LYS A 81 -17.33 7.49 6.37
N GLY A 82 -16.96 8.69 6.80
CA GLY A 82 -16.04 8.85 7.93
C GLY A 82 -16.75 8.48 9.24
N ARG A 83 -16.03 7.86 10.19
CA ARG A 83 -16.54 7.75 11.57
C ARG A 83 -16.64 9.16 12.17
N ILE A 84 -17.73 9.43 12.89
CA ILE A 84 -17.93 10.70 13.59
C ILE A 84 -16.72 10.95 14.49
N ASN A 85 -16.12 12.14 14.39
CA ASN A 85 -14.99 12.54 15.23
C ASN A 85 -15.46 12.52 16.70
N PRO A 86 -14.92 11.63 17.56
CA PRO A 86 -15.34 11.53 18.96
C PRO A 86 -14.93 12.75 19.80
N PHE A 87 -14.14 13.66 19.24
CA PHE A 87 -13.72 14.91 19.86
C PHE A 87 -14.46 16.14 19.28
N MET A 88 -15.47 15.94 18.42
CA MET A 88 -16.27 17.06 17.94
C MET A 88 -17.16 17.57 19.09
N PRO A 89 -17.06 18.85 19.47
CA PRO A 89 -17.95 19.40 20.49
C PRO A 89 -19.40 19.33 20.00
N PHE A 90 -20.33 18.96 20.89
CA PHE A 90 -21.75 18.86 20.57
C PHE A 90 -22.29 20.26 20.22
N VAL A 91 -22.40 20.55 18.92
CA VAL A 91 -23.08 21.78 18.46
C VAL A 91 -24.57 21.44 18.37
N SER A 92 -25.39 22.05 19.22
CA SER A 92 -26.85 21.97 19.08
C SER A 92 -27.24 22.68 17.78
N GLU A 93 -27.84 21.94 16.84
CA GLU A 93 -28.40 22.51 15.61
C GLU A 93 -29.56 23.44 15.97
N GLU A 94 -29.29 24.74 16.11
CA GLU A 94 -30.33 25.75 16.00
C GLU A 94 -30.75 25.79 14.53
N LYS A 95 -31.91 25.19 14.24
CA LYS A 95 -32.59 25.32 12.96
C LYS A 95 -32.97 26.78 12.75
N GLU A 96 -32.17 27.47 11.95
CA GLU A 96 -32.50 28.76 11.36
C GLU A 96 -33.57 28.51 10.28
N ASN A 97 -34.85 28.50 10.70
CA ASN A 97 -35.98 28.62 9.78
C ASN A 97 -35.99 30.05 9.23
N ASN A 98 -35.52 30.22 8.00
CA ASN A 98 -35.88 31.36 7.16
C ASN A 98 -36.47 30.82 5.85
N GLU A 99 -37.80 30.72 5.83
CA GLU A 99 -38.68 31.14 4.72
C GLU A 99 -40.14 31.13 5.19
#